data_AF-A0A534WZX1-F1
#
_entry.id   AF-A0A534WZX1-F1
#
_cell.length_a   1.000
_cell.length_b   1.000
_cell.length_c   1.000
_cell.angle_alpha   90.00
_cell.angle_beta   90.00
_cell.angle_gamma   90.00
#
_symmetry.space_group_name_H-M   'P 1'
#
loop_
_entity.id
_entity.type
_entity.pdbx_description
1 polymer ?
#
loop_
_entity_poly.entity_id
_entity_poly.type
_entity_poly.pdbx_seq_one_letter_code
_entity_poly.pdbx_strand_id
1 'polypeptide(L)'
;MAPHQLSRPRRLILALLAAAALWPAVARAERSFIPIPEIITDPNEGNTVGLLGVLLFLDEKDQIQYMLAPDLRYNKTTGIFPAFRFFGYPSPERRYSVVAAKSTTKDEDYELEYTDRSLWDGRGFLLASFLHEADSTERFFGFGNESREERPHPGRPAGPGNLGGESNYTDVDTQAQATPGVWVLPYANLSYRMRIRRYGIERGQVHNIPFIATAHPETRGRGLAGGVFWAHQVALTYDSRDSTDIPTRGALGILYGELTDKHIGSASSFVKFGADWRDFIPLRKGNPILALHVLANYTSGDKDTPFWELSSLGGRRALRGFGSHRFIDFNRSLATAELRTRVYQRRLFGVNLEIE
;
A
#
# COMPACT_ATOMS: atom_id res chain seq x y z
N MET A 1 -26.58 23.31 33.41
CA MET A 1 -26.05 22.73 32.15
C MET A 1 -24.59 23.13 32.02
N ALA A 2 -23.67 22.25 32.41
CA ALA A 2 -22.24 22.49 32.28
C ALA A 2 -21.82 22.32 30.81
N PRO A 3 -20.99 23.21 30.25
CA PRO A 3 -20.52 23.05 28.87
C PRO A 3 -19.64 21.80 28.79
N HIS A 4 -20.02 20.86 27.91
CA HIS A 4 -19.21 19.69 27.58
C HIS A 4 -17.81 20.14 27.13
N GLN A 5 -16.84 20.06 28.04
CA GLN A 5 -15.44 20.30 27.70
C GLN A 5 -14.99 19.19 26.76
N LEU A 6 -14.87 19.52 25.47
CA LEU A 6 -14.25 18.65 24.46
C LEU A 6 -12.85 18.25 24.92
N SER A 7 -12.58 16.94 24.96
CA SER A 7 -11.29 16.35 25.31
C SER A 7 -10.15 16.97 24.49
N ARG A 8 -8.98 17.21 25.09
CA ARG A 8 -7.78 17.81 24.47
C ARG A 8 -7.49 17.38 23.01
N PRO A 9 -7.61 16.11 22.58
CA PRO A 9 -7.38 15.74 21.18
C PRO A 9 -8.39 16.34 20.18
N ARG A 10 -9.66 16.53 20.57
CA ARG A 10 -10.69 17.12 19.69
C ARG A 10 -10.47 18.61 19.44
N ARG A 11 -9.88 19.32 20.41
CA ARG A 11 -9.49 20.74 20.25
C ARG A 11 -8.30 20.89 19.29
N LEU A 12 -7.38 19.93 19.29
CA LEU A 12 -6.25 19.91 18.37
C LEU A 12 -6.71 19.68 16.92
N ILE A 13 -7.64 18.75 16.71
CA ILE A 13 -8.25 18.48 15.38
C ILE A 13 -8.95 19.72 14.83
N LEU A 14 -9.79 20.37 15.64
CA LEU A 14 -10.49 21.60 15.24
C LEU A 14 -9.52 22.76 14.98
N ALA A 15 -8.45 22.89 15.77
CA ALA A 15 -7.44 23.93 15.58
C ALA A 15 -6.60 23.71 14.31
N LEU A 16 -6.22 22.46 13.99
CA LEU A 16 -5.47 22.13 12.77
C LEU A 16 -6.32 22.32 11.51
N LEU A 17 -7.60 21.92 11.55
CA LEU A 17 -8.54 22.16 10.45
C LEU A 17 -8.81 23.67 10.24
N ALA A 18 -8.95 24.44 11.31
CA ALA A 18 -9.14 25.89 11.23
C ALA A 18 -7.88 26.63 10.75
N ALA A 19 -6.68 26.21 11.16
CA ALA A 19 -5.42 26.79 10.72
C ALA A 19 -5.13 26.49 9.24
N ALA A 20 -5.44 25.29 8.75
CA ALA A 20 -5.33 24.93 7.34
C ALA A 20 -6.35 25.70 6.46
N ALA A 21 -7.56 25.96 6.98
CA ALA A 21 -8.58 26.72 6.26
C ALA A 21 -8.31 28.24 6.18
N LEU A 22 -7.42 28.77 7.04
CA LEU A 22 -7.12 30.20 7.13
C LEU A 22 -5.74 30.58 6.56
N TRP A 23 -4.93 29.62 6.09
CA TRP A 23 -3.64 29.94 5.49
C TRP A 23 -3.83 30.36 4.02
N PRO A 24 -3.49 31.61 3.63
CA PRO A 24 -3.55 31.99 2.23
C PRO A 24 -2.52 31.16 1.46
N ALA A 25 -2.99 30.38 0.49
CA ALA A 25 -2.12 29.76 -0.50
C ALA A 25 -1.40 30.90 -1.24
N VAL A 26 -0.10 31.08 -0.96
CA VAL A 26 0.72 32.06 -1.67
C VAL A 26 0.99 31.48 -3.05
N ALA A 27 0.04 31.67 -3.96
CA ALA A 27 0.22 31.39 -5.37
C ALA A 27 0.98 32.57 -6.00
N ARG A 28 2.30 32.49 -5.99
CA ARG A 28 3.15 33.31 -6.88
C ARG A 28 3.49 32.38 -8.05
N ALA A 29 3.26 32.85 -9.28
CA ALA A 29 3.03 32.10 -10.53
C ALA A 29 3.93 30.91 -10.93
N GLU A 30 4.87 30.47 -10.10
CA GLU A 30 5.73 29.30 -10.35
C GLU A 30 5.70 28.26 -9.22
N ARG A 31 5.10 28.58 -8.06
CA ARG A 31 5.12 27.73 -6.85
C ARG A 31 3.78 27.80 -6.13
N SER A 32 3.17 26.65 -5.89
CA SER A 32 1.95 26.54 -5.08
C SER A 32 2.25 25.77 -3.79
N PHE A 33 1.81 26.32 -2.65
CA PHE A 33 1.86 25.64 -1.35
C PHE A 33 0.44 25.25 -0.90
N ILE A 34 0.22 23.98 -0.59
CA ILE A 34 -1.08 23.44 -0.18
C ILE A 34 -0.87 22.66 1.13
N PRO A 35 -1.29 23.20 2.30
CA PRO A 35 -1.27 22.46 3.55
C PRO A 35 -2.47 21.51 3.60
N ILE A 36 -2.22 20.21 3.79
CA ILE A 36 -3.26 19.19 3.88
C ILE A 36 -3.21 18.58 5.28
N PRO A 37 -4.27 18.70 6.10
CA PRO A 37 -4.35 18.01 7.38
C PRO A 37 -4.40 16.50 7.13
N GLU A 38 -3.58 15.75 7.84
CA GLU A 38 -3.57 14.29 7.77
C GLU A 38 -4.33 13.71 8.96
N ILE A 39 -5.35 12.91 8.66
CA ILE A 39 -6.11 12.15 9.65
C ILE A 39 -6.28 10.75 9.10
N ILE A 40 -5.59 9.79 9.71
CA ILE A 40 -5.63 8.39 9.30
C ILE A 40 -6.16 7.57 10.47
N THR A 41 -7.06 6.65 10.15
CA THR A 41 -7.57 5.66 11.10
C THR A 41 -7.26 4.30 10.53
N ASP A 42 -6.39 3.57 11.21
CA ASP A 42 -5.99 2.22 10.86
C ASP A 42 -6.37 1.25 11.99
N PRO A 43 -6.97 0.08 11.69
CA PRO A 43 -7.29 -0.92 12.71
C PRO A 43 -6.06 -1.41 13.51
N ASN A 44 -4.90 -1.46 12.88
CA ASN A 44 -3.67 -2.01 13.45
C ASN A 44 -2.82 -0.94 14.15
N GLU A 45 -2.68 0.25 13.55
CA GLU A 45 -1.87 1.36 14.07
C GLU A 45 -2.65 2.27 15.04
N GLY A 46 -3.97 2.35 14.87
CA GLY A 46 -4.85 3.30 15.56
C GLY A 46 -5.02 4.62 14.80
N ASN A 47 -5.15 5.72 15.55
CA ASN A 47 -5.38 7.04 14.97
C ASN A 47 -4.08 7.83 14.82
N THR A 48 -3.81 8.27 13.61
CA THR A 48 -2.67 9.12 13.25
C THR A 48 -3.19 10.51 12.87
N VAL A 49 -2.54 11.56 13.37
CA VAL A 49 -2.81 12.95 13.02
C VAL A 49 -1.55 13.64 12.56
N GLY A 50 -1.63 14.49 11.55
CA GLY A 50 -0.45 15.15 11.00
C GLY A 50 -0.79 16.32 10.09
N LEU A 51 0.25 16.83 9.45
CA LEU A 51 0.15 17.89 8.46
C LEU A 51 1.14 17.63 7.33
N LEU A 52 0.62 17.60 6.10
CA LEU A 52 1.37 17.50 4.85
C LEU A 52 1.49 18.88 4.22
N GLY A 53 2.70 19.35 3.97
CA GLY A 53 2.96 20.56 3.21
C GLY A 53 3.31 20.24 1.77
N VAL A 54 2.39 20.45 0.83
CA VAL A 54 2.67 20.16 -0.59
C VAL A 54 3.17 21.41 -1.31
N LEU A 55 4.34 21.31 -1.93
CA LEU A 55 4.96 22.32 -2.79
C LEU A 55 5.02 21.80 -4.23
N LEU A 56 4.33 22.48 -5.14
CA LEU A 56 4.30 22.14 -6.56
C LEU A 56 5.16 23.12 -7.37
N PHE A 57 5.96 22.57 -8.29
CA PHE A 57 6.73 23.32 -9.28
C PHE A 57 6.18 22.97 -10.66
N LEU A 58 5.73 24.01 -11.36
CA LEU A 58 5.10 23.87 -12.68
C LEU A 58 6.06 24.34 -13.78
N ASP A 59 5.91 23.77 -14.97
CA ASP A 59 6.56 24.27 -16.18
C ASP A 59 5.79 25.46 -16.80
N GLU A 60 6.29 25.98 -17.93
CA GLU A 60 5.64 27.10 -18.66
C GLU A 60 4.24 26.75 -19.20
N LYS A 61 3.84 25.47 -19.18
CA LYS A 61 2.54 24.96 -19.62
C LYS A 61 1.62 24.60 -18.45
N ASP A 62 1.97 25.04 -17.24
CA ASP A 62 1.27 24.73 -15.99
C ASP A 62 1.23 23.22 -15.65
N GLN A 63 2.17 22.42 -16.17
CA GLN A 63 2.30 21.00 -15.86
C GLN A 63 3.23 20.78 -14.68
N ILE A 64 2.88 19.86 -13.78
CA ILE A 64 3.71 19.54 -12.60
C ILE A 64 5.00 18.87 -13.07
N GLN A 65 6.12 19.56 -12.87
CA GLN A 65 7.45 19.03 -13.15
C GLN A 65 8.04 18.33 -11.91
N TYR A 66 7.86 18.96 -10.75
CA TYR A 66 8.32 18.44 -9.46
C TYR A 66 7.30 18.70 -8.36
N MET A 67 7.23 17.79 -7.39
CA MET A 67 6.45 17.95 -6.17
C MET A 67 7.31 17.60 -4.96
N LEU A 68 7.37 18.52 -4.00
CA LEU A 68 7.94 18.27 -2.66
C LEU A 68 6.80 18.23 -1.66
N ALA A 69 6.71 17.17 -0.87
CA ALA A 69 5.62 16.95 0.06
C ALA A 69 6.12 16.43 1.41
N PRO A 70 6.81 17.26 2.21
CA PRO A 70 7.12 16.92 3.60
C PRO A 70 5.87 16.87 4.47
N ASP A 71 5.85 15.95 5.43
CA ASP A 71 4.85 15.88 6.49
C ASP A 71 5.46 15.57 7.84
N LEU A 72 4.67 15.88 8.86
CA LEU A 72 4.91 15.46 10.22
C LEU A 72 3.64 14.82 10.76
N ARG A 73 3.72 13.53 11.06
CA ARG A 73 2.62 12.75 11.64
C ARG A 73 2.90 12.40 13.09
N TYR A 74 1.85 12.14 13.85
CA TYR A 74 1.90 11.62 15.20
C TYR A 74 0.87 10.51 15.38
N ASN A 75 1.34 9.37 15.90
CA ASN A 75 0.51 8.26 16.35
C ASN A 75 0.97 7.84 17.77
N LYS A 76 0.05 7.28 18.56
CA LYS A 76 0.36 6.83 19.93
C LYS A 76 1.34 5.66 20.00
N THR A 77 1.32 4.79 19.00
CA THR A 77 2.15 3.59 18.87
C THR A 77 3.52 3.92 18.29
N THR A 78 3.53 4.62 17.15
CA THR A 78 4.74 4.86 16.34
C THR A 78 5.43 6.20 16.65
N GLY A 79 4.81 7.03 17.49
CA GLY A 79 5.36 8.31 17.93
C GLY A 79 5.28 9.40 16.87
N ILE A 80 6.28 10.29 16.85
CA ILE A 80 6.38 11.34 15.83
C ILE A 80 7.06 10.75 14.60
N PHE A 81 6.48 10.96 13.42
CA PHE A 81 6.90 10.36 12.16
C PHE A 81 7.07 11.46 11.10
N PRO A 82 8.22 12.17 11.06
CA PRO A 82 8.57 13.04 9.96
C PRO A 82 8.80 12.23 8.69
N ALA A 83 8.33 12.75 7.58
CA ALA A 83 8.57 12.17 6.28
C ALA A 83 8.86 13.26 5.23
N PHE A 84 9.73 12.91 4.31
CA PHE A 84 10.09 13.72 3.15
C PHE A 84 9.70 12.95 1.91
N ARG A 85 8.94 13.60 1.01
CA ARG A 85 8.57 13.03 -0.28
C ARG A 85 8.94 13.97 -1.41
N PHE A 86 9.53 13.39 -2.44
CA PHE A 86 9.87 14.07 -3.68
C PHE A 86 9.36 13.26 -4.86
N PHE A 87 8.72 13.93 -5.81
CA PHE A 87 8.25 13.33 -7.04
C PHE A 87 8.74 14.18 -8.21
N GLY A 88 9.31 13.53 -9.21
CA GLY A 88 9.75 14.16 -10.45
C GLY A 88 9.03 13.56 -11.65
N TYR A 89 8.61 14.44 -12.56
CA TYR A 89 7.91 14.10 -13.80
C TYR A 89 8.64 14.73 -15.01
N PRO A 90 9.85 14.25 -15.38
CA PRO A 90 10.58 14.80 -16.52
C PRO A 90 9.83 14.72 -17.86
N SER A 91 8.94 13.73 -18.03
CA SER A 91 8.03 13.61 -19.18
C SER A 91 6.77 12.85 -18.77
N PRO A 92 5.71 12.82 -19.60
CA PRO A 92 4.51 12.01 -19.32
C PRO A 92 4.78 10.51 -19.14
N GLU A 93 5.86 9.99 -19.73
CA GLU A 93 6.25 8.58 -19.74
C GLU A 93 7.34 8.24 -18.71
N ARG A 94 8.00 9.26 -18.16
CA ARG A 94 9.09 9.10 -17.19
C ARG A 94 8.76 9.79 -15.88
N ARG A 95 8.76 9.03 -14.80
CA ARG A 95 8.56 9.54 -13.44
C ARG A 95 9.46 8.84 -12.45
N TYR A 96 9.78 9.53 -11.37
CA TYR A 96 10.50 8.94 -10.25
C TYR A 96 10.04 9.56 -8.94
N SER A 97 10.14 8.82 -7.85
CA SER A 97 9.82 9.28 -6.51
C SER A 97 10.87 8.85 -5.51
N VAL A 98 10.99 9.66 -4.46
CA VAL A 98 11.81 9.38 -3.29
C VAL A 98 10.97 9.67 -2.06
N VAL A 99 10.82 8.67 -1.19
CA VAL A 99 10.21 8.80 0.13
C VAL A 99 11.27 8.46 1.15
N ALA A 100 11.40 9.30 2.17
CA ALA A 100 12.25 9.01 3.31
C ALA A 100 11.58 9.46 4.59
N ALA A 101 11.31 8.50 5.46
CA ALA A 101 10.56 8.69 6.68
C ALA A 101 11.17 7.81 7.78
N LYS A 102 11.21 8.35 9.00
CA LYS A 102 11.62 7.59 10.17
C LYS A 102 10.91 8.09 11.40
N SER A 103 10.28 7.19 12.13
CA SER A 103 9.60 7.52 13.36
C SER A 103 10.58 7.69 14.51
N THR A 104 10.15 8.38 15.57
CA THR A 104 10.92 8.49 16.83
C THR A 104 11.04 7.17 17.58
N THR A 105 10.33 6.14 17.14
CA THR A 105 10.35 4.82 17.77
C THR A 105 11.12 3.82 16.93
N LYS A 106 10.43 3.07 16.06
CA LYS A 106 10.96 1.92 15.34
C LYS A 106 10.61 1.95 13.85
N ASP A 107 9.58 2.68 13.47
CA ASP A 107 9.03 2.59 12.14
C ASP A 107 9.88 3.39 11.15
N GLU A 108 10.12 2.81 9.99
CA GLU A 108 10.97 3.36 8.94
C GLU A 108 10.28 3.13 7.59
N ASP A 109 10.40 4.10 6.69
CA ASP A 109 9.84 4.01 5.34
C ASP A 109 10.75 4.77 4.37
N TYR A 110 11.49 4.01 3.56
CA TYR A 110 12.39 4.51 2.53
C TYR A 110 12.01 3.90 1.18
N GLU A 111 11.47 4.71 0.28
CA GLU A 111 11.06 4.27 -1.04
C GLU A 111 11.81 5.04 -2.13
N LEU A 112 12.22 4.32 -3.16
CA LEU A 112 12.63 4.89 -4.44
C LEU A 112 11.82 4.20 -5.52
N GLU A 113 11.14 4.96 -6.37
CA GLU A 113 10.50 4.41 -7.56
C GLU A 113 11.00 5.12 -8.81
N TYR A 114 11.14 4.36 -9.89
CA TYR A 114 11.48 4.85 -11.21
C TYR A 114 10.62 4.13 -12.24
N THR A 115 10.01 4.89 -13.15
CA THR A 115 9.23 4.39 -14.27
C THR A 115 9.67 5.11 -15.52
N ASP A 116 9.99 4.36 -16.56
CA ASP A 116 10.22 4.87 -17.90
C ASP A 116 9.48 4.01 -18.93
N ARG A 117 8.52 4.59 -19.64
CA ARG A 117 7.74 3.94 -20.70
C ARG A 117 8.13 4.38 -22.11
N SER A 118 9.21 5.16 -22.24
CA SER A 118 9.66 5.74 -23.52
C SER A 118 10.72 4.91 -24.24
N LEU A 119 11.19 3.81 -23.63
CA LEU A 119 12.28 3.00 -24.18
C LEU A 119 11.89 2.38 -25.54
N TRP A 120 12.88 2.20 -26.42
CA TRP A 120 12.70 1.60 -27.76
C TRP A 120 11.55 2.25 -28.55
N ASP A 121 11.57 3.58 -28.63
CA ASP A 121 10.54 4.40 -29.30
C ASP A 121 9.13 4.09 -28.79
N GLY A 122 8.99 3.93 -27.46
CA GLY A 122 7.73 3.64 -26.78
C GLY A 122 7.27 2.18 -26.81
N ARG A 123 8.06 1.27 -27.40
CA ARG A 123 7.74 -0.18 -27.37
C ARG A 123 8.19 -0.86 -26.09
N GLY A 124 9.20 -0.32 -25.42
CA GLY A 124 9.78 -0.88 -24.20
C GLY A 124 9.47 -0.02 -22.98
N PHE A 125 9.54 -0.62 -21.80
CA PHE A 125 9.50 0.09 -20.54
C PHE A 125 10.42 -0.53 -19.50
N LEU A 126 10.77 0.26 -18.50
CA LEU A 126 11.50 -0.16 -17.31
C LEU A 126 10.80 0.40 -16.07
N LEU A 127 10.45 -0.49 -15.15
CA LEU A 127 10.04 -0.12 -13.80
C LEU A 127 11.15 -0.56 -12.86
N ALA A 128 11.61 0.30 -11.96
CA ALA A 128 12.55 -0.06 -10.92
C ALA A 128 12.07 0.52 -9.59
N SER A 129 12.24 -0.22 -8.51
CA SER A 129 11.98 0.31 -7.18
C SER A 129 12.89 -0.28 -6.12
N PHE A 130 13.09 0.50 -5.07
CA PHE A 130 13.69 0.10 -3.81
C PHE A 130 12.72 0.47 -2.71
N LEU A 131 12.54 -0.41 -1.74
CA LEU A 131 11.71 -0.21 -0.56
C LEU A 131 12.49 -0.75 0.64
N HIS A 132 12.58 0.04 1.69
CA HIS A 132 12.88 -0.43 3.03
C HIS A 132 11.78 0.06 3.97
N GLU A 133 11.06 -0.88 4.57
CA GLU A 133 9.98 -0.59 5.50
C GLU A 133 10.23 -1.36 6.80
N ALA A 134 9.94 -0.71 7.92
CA ALA A 134 9.76 -1.37 9.19
C ALA A 134 8.41 -0.94 9.78
N ASP A 135 7.41 -1.82 9.82
CA ASP A 135 6.09 -1.53 10.41
C ASP A 135 5.95 -2.31 11.72
N SER A 136 5.91 -1.59 12.85
CA SER A 136 5.78 -2.21 14.17
C SER A 136 4.38 -2.62 14.57
N THR A 137 3.41 -2.38 13.68
CA THR A 137 1.97 -2.56 13.91
C THR A 137 1.39 -3.72 13.11
N GLU A 138 2.21 -4.48 12.40
CA GLU A 138 1.75 -5.66 11.67
C GLU A 138 1.05 -6.70 12.56
N ARG A 139 0.11 -7.43 11.95
CA ARG A 139 -0.74 -8.40 12.64
C ARG A 139 -0.71 -9.76 11.96
N PHE A 140 -0.77 -10.80 12.79
CA PHE A 140 -0.92 -12.17 12.32
C PHE A 140 -2.01 -12.88 13.13
N PHE A 141 -2.90 -13.57 12.42
CA PHE A 141 -4.11 -14.20 12.98
C PHE A 141 -4.09 -15.73 12.93
N GLY A 142 -3.02 -16.32 12.38
CA GLY A 142 -2.96 -17.73 12.01
C GLY A 142 -3.17 -17.96 10.50
N PHE A 143 -3.13 -19.23 10.10
CA PHE A 143 -3.27 -19.65 8.71
C PHE A 143 -4.72 -20.01 8.36
N GLY A 144 -5.10 -19.74 7.11
CA GLY A 144 -6.36 -20.15 6.52
C GLY A 144 -7.59 -19.39 7.00
N ASN A 145 -8.75 -19.87 6.56
CA ASN A 145 -10.06 -19.23 6.76
C ASN A 145 -10.58 -19.37 8.20
N GLU A 146 -10.03 -20.31 8.97
CA GLU A 146 -10.46 -20.60 10.35
C GLU A 146 -9.68 -19.82 11.41
N SER A 147 -8.81 -18.89 11.00
CA SER A 147 -8.18 -17.91 11.88
C SER A 147 -9.27 -17.15 12.62
N ARG A 148 -9.46 -17.47 13.91
CA ARG A 148 -10.64 -17.09 14.68
C ARG A 148 -10.71 -15.58 14.83
N GLU A 149 -11.75 -14.91 14.35
CA GLU A 149 -11.90 -13.48 14.63
C GLU A 149 -12.06 -13.24 16.14
N GLU A 150 -11.47 -12.15 16.67
CA GLU A 150 -11.68 -11.76 18.06
C GLU A 150 -13.18 -11.64 18.38
N ARG A 151 -13.58 -12.21 19.52
CA ARG A 151 -14.69 -11.67 20.31
C ARG A 151 -14.16 -11.33 21.70
N PRO A 152 -14.12 -10.06 22.10
CA PRO A 152 -13.90 -9.72 23.50
C PRO A 152 -15.01 -10.37 24.33
N HIS A 153 -14.64 -11.25 25.27
CA HIS A 153 -15.61 -11.75 26.25
C HIS A 153 -15.87 -10.63 27.26
N PRO A 154 -17.12 -10.21 27.51
CA PRO A 154 -17.40 -9.23 28.56
C PRO A 154 -16.98 -9.82 29.91
N GLY A 155 -15.88 -9.33 30.48
CA GLY A 155 -15.44 -9.68 31.83
C GLY A 155 -14.19 -10.57 31.95
N ARG A 156 -13.45 -10.88 30.87
CA ARG A 156 -12.11 -11.50 30.98
C ARG A 156 -11.01 -10.55 30.49
N PRO A 157 -9.91 -10.37 31.25
CA PRO A 157 -8.75 -9.63 30.78
C PRO A 157 -8.17 -10.24 29.50
N ALA A 158 -7.56 -9.41 28.65
CA ALA A 158 -6.76 -9.86 27.52
C ALA A 158 -5.67 -10.83 28.01
N GLY A 159 -5.57 -11.99 27.36
CA GLY A 159 -4.63 -13.05 27.69
C GLY A 159 -4.53 -14.07 26.56
N PRO A 160 -3.53 -14.97 26.59
CA PRO A 160 -3.37 -16.01 25.58
C PRO A 160 -4.66 -16.84 25.47
N GLY A 161 -5.28 -16.82 24.28
CA GLY A 161 -6.56 -17.52 24.03
C GLY A 161 -7.83 -16.65 24.05
N ASN A 162 -7.76 -15.36 24.40
CA ASN A 162 -8.89 -14.41 24.31
C ASN A 162 -8.84 -13.48 23.08
N LEU A 163 -7.73 -13.46 22.34
CA LEU A 163 -7.48 -12.52 21.25
C LEU A 163 -7.74 -13.10 19.84
N GLY A 164 -8.54 -14.17 19.69
CA GLY A 164 -8.80 -14.71 18.34
C GLY A 164 -7.53 -15.11 17.55
N GLY A 165 -6.48 -15.57 18.23
CA GLY A 165 -5.20 -15.81 17.55
C GLY A 165 -4.56 -14.54 16.96
N GLU A 166 -4.95 -13.34 17.35
CA GLU A 166 -4.26 -12.10 17.00
C GLU A 166 -2.91 -12.03 17.73
N SER A 167 -1.90 -11.64 16.97
CA SER A 167 -0.55 -11.40 17.44
C SER A 167 0.06 -10.21 16.71
N ASN A 168 1.09 -9.62 17.31
CA ASN A 168 1.80 -8.47 16.74
C ASN A 168 3.30 -8.77 16.57
N TYR A 169 3.88 -8.17 15.56
CA TYR A 169 5.31 -8.18 15.27
C TYR A 169 5.69 -6.90 14.53
N THR A 170 6.99 -6.62 14.47
CA THR A 170 7.53 -5.69 13.49
C THR A 170 8.01 -6.49 12.31
N ASP A 171 7.54 -6.17 11.12
CA ASP A 171 8.25 -6.60 9.92
C ASP A 171 9.38 -5.63 9.59
N VAL A 172 10.44 -6.16 8.99
CA VAL A 172 11.54 -5.35 8.45
C VAL A 172 11.77 -5.87 7.05
N ASP A 173 11.22 -5.16 6.07
CA ASP A 173 11.20 -5.57 4.67
C ASP A 173 12.08 -4.65 3.84
N THR A 174 13.14 -5.21 3.27
CA THR A 174 14.01 -4.51 2.33
C THR A 174 13.97 -5.20 0.99
N GLN A 175 13.47 -4.53 -0.04
CA GLN A 175 13.41 -5.07 -1.38
C GLN A 175 13.96 -4.11 -2.43
N ALA A 176 14.60 -4.68 -3.43
CA ALA A 176 14.96 -3.99 -4.66
C ALA A 176 14.44 -4.80 -5.84
N GLN A 177 13.86 -4.13 -6.83
CA GLN A 177 13.31 -4.79 -8.00
C GLN A 177 13.49 -3.99 -9.29
N ALA A 178 13.57 -4.71 -10.40
CA ALA A 178 13.60 -4.16 -11.75
C ALA A 178 12.72 -5.02 -12.65
N THR A 179 11.90 -4.36 -13.48
CA THR A 179 10.91 -4.96 -14.37
C THR A 179 11.01 -4.33 -15.76
N PRO A 180 11.97 -4.76 -16.59
CA PRO A 180 11.90 -4.50 -18.02
C PRO A 180 10.69 -5.19 -18.66
N GLY A 181 10.11 -4.55 -19.67
CA GLY A 181 9.03 -5.14 -20.46
C GLY A 181 8.91 -4.53 -21.85
N VAL A 182 8.12 -5.20 -22.70
CA VAL A 182 7.90 -4.82 -24.10
C VAL A 182 6.44 -5.00 -24.49
N TRP A 183 5.88 -4.00 -25.17
CA TRP A 183 4.58 -4.09 -25.82
C TRP A 183 4.68 -4.96 -27.06
N VAL A 184 4.03 -6.12 -27.02
CA VAL A 184 3.99 -7.09 -28.13
C VAL A 184 2.76 -6.88 -29.03
N LEU A 185 1.70 -6.30 -28.47
CA LEU A 185 0.47 -5.87 -29.14
C LEU A 185 0.05 -4.50 -28.59
N PRO A 186 -0.86 -3.75 -29.26
CA PRO A 186 -1.26 -2.40 -28.81
C PRO A 186 -1.74 -2.31 -27.36
N TYR A 187 -2.35 -3.39 -26.85
CA TYR A 187 -2.85 -3.49 -25.48
C TYR A 187 -2.21 -4.64 -24.70
N ALA A 188 -1.17 -5.30 -25.22
CA ALA A 188 -0.54 -6.42 -24.52
C ALA A 188 0.97 -6.24 -24.42
N ASN A 189 1.52 -6.44 -23.21
CA ASN A 189 2.94 -6.44 -22.96
C ASN A 189 3.41 -7.70 -22.24
N LEU A 190 4.66 -8.05 -22.48
CA LEU A 190 5.39 -9.09 -21.77
C LEU A 190 6.44 -8.42 -20.90
N SER A 191 6.53 -8.81 -19.63
CA SER A 191 7.50 -8.24 -18.69
C SER A 191 8.20 -9.33 -17.89
N TYR A 192 9.41 -9.00 -17.45
CA TYR A 192 10.23 -9.85 -16.61
C TYR A 192 10.68 -9.06 -15.37
N ARG A 193 10.19 -9.43 -14.20
CA ARG A 193 10.53 -8.80 -12.92
C ARG A 193 11.57 -9.63 -12.19
N MET A 194 12.65 -8.97 -11.78
CA MET A 194 13.64 -9.50 -10.85
C MET A 194 13.45 -8.76 -9.53
N ARG A 195 13.33 -9.48 -8.42
CA ARG A 195 13.16 -8.92 -7.08
C ARG A 195 14.12 -9.61 -6.12
N ILE A 196 14.96 -8.85 -5.44
CA ILE A 196 15.68 -9.32 -4.27
C ILE A 196 15.00 -8.73 -3.04
N ARG A 197 14.66 -9.56 -2.06
CA ARG A 197 13.99 -9.18 -0.82
C ARG A 197 14.72 -9.77 0.37
N ARG A 198 15.00 -8.96 1.38
CA ARG A 198 15.43 -9.38 2.71
C ARG A 198 14.31 -9.05 3.68
N TYR A 199 13.74 -10.07 4.29
CA TYR A 199 12.67 -9.91 5.26
C TYR A 199 13.14 -10.37 6.63
N GLY A 200 12.76 -9.63 7.67
CA GLY A 200 13.03 -9.93 9.06
C GLY A 200 11.80 -9.72 9.92
N ILE A 201 11.78 -10.37 11.08
CA ILE A 201 10.72 -10.20 12.07
C ILE A 201 11.36 -9.84 13.41
N GLU A 202 10.81 -8.82 14.03
CA GLU A 202 11.20 -8.36 15.36
C GLU A 202 9.96 -8.18 16.24
N ARG A 203 10.17 -7.85 17.52
CA ARG A 203 9.07 -7.55 18.44
C ARG A 203 8.37 -6.25 18.04
N GLY A 204 7.04 -6.33 17.86
CA GLY A 204 6.18 -5.19 17.53
C GLY A 204 5.94 -4.24 18.71
N GLN A 205 5.31 -3.10 18.43
CA GLN A 205 5.09 -2.02 19.39
C GLN A 205 3.66 -1.92 19.92
N VAL A 206 2.73 -2.78 19.46
CA VAL A 206 1.35 -2.73 19.95
C VAL A 206 1.23 -3.44 21.29
N HIS A 207 0.94 -2.65 22.32
CA HIS A 207 0.76 -3.15 23.68
C HIS A 207 -0.53 -3.98 23.81
N ASN A 208 -0.52 -4.95 24.73
CA ASN A 208 -1.64 -5.86 25.04
C ASN A 208 -1.93 -6.95 24.01
N ILE A 209 -1.09 -7.10 22.99
CA ILE A 209 -1.16 -8.19 22.01
C ILE A 209 0.13 -9.03 22.13
N PRO A 210 0.04 -10.38 22.14
CA PRO A 210 1.21 -11.23 22.26
C PRO A 210 2.08 -11.16 21.00
N PHE A 211 3.38 -11.35 21.19
CA PHE A 211 4.32 -11.47 20.08
C PHE A 211 4.02 -12.73 19.24
N ILE A 212 4.09 -12.62 17.91
CA ILE A 212 3.79 -13.72 16.98
C ILE A 212 4.51 -15.02 17.32
N ALA A 213 5.80 -14.99 17.71
CA ALA A 213 6.55 -16.21 18.02
C ALA A 213 6.09 -16.93 19.31
N THR A 214 5.36 -16.22 20.17
CA THR A 214 4.75 -16.77 21.38
C THR A 214 3.33 -17.28 21.11
N ALA A 215 2.53 -16.50 20.38
CA ALA A 215 1.14 -16.83 20.07
C ALA A 215 0.99 -17.90 18.99
N HIS A 216 1.93 -17.96 18.04
CA HIS A 216 1.91 -18.86 16.88
C HIS A 216 3.24 -19.62 16.73
N PRO A 217 3.51 -20.62 17.59
CA PRO A 217 4.72 -21.44 17.48
C PRO A 217 4.90 -22.11 16.10
N GLU A 218 3.81 -22.34 15.36
CA GLU A 218 3.80 -22.87 13.99
C GLU A 218 4.56 -21.98 12.98
N THR A 219 4.76 -20.69 13.29
CA THR A 219 5.51 -19.75 12.44
C THR A 219 7.02 -19.92 12.52
N ARG A 220 7.55 -20.68 13.51
CA ARG A 220 9.01 -20.90 13.70
C ARG A 220 9.68 -21.54 12.49
N GLY A 221 9.01 -22.49 11.84
CA GLY A 221 9.49 -23.11 10.61
C GLY A 221 9.05 -22.40 9.32
N ARG A 222 8.29 -21.30 9.43
CA ARG A 222 7.58 -20.65 8.32
C ARG A 222 7.88 -19.15 8.22
N GLY A 223 9.14 -18.76 8.36
CA GLY A 223 9.57 -17.39 8.09
C GLY A 223 9.92 -16.51 9.29
N LEU A 224 9.83 -17.02 10.52
CA LEU A 224 10.25 -16.27 11.72
C LEU A 224 11.73 -15.88 11.73
N ALA A 225 12.60 -16.72 11.17
CA ALA A 225 14.04 -16.43 11.08
C ALA A 225 14.37 -15.32 10.06
N GLY A 226 13.39 -14.90 9.26
CA GLY A 226 13.62 -14.05 8.10
C GLY A 226 14.40 -14.79 7.00
N GLY A 227 14.92 -14.03 6.05
CA GLY A 227 15.78 -14.56 5.00
C GLY A 227 15.92 -13.62 3.81
N VAL A 228 16.80 -14.01 2.88
CA VAL A 228 16.95 -13.34 1.58
C VAL A 228 16.30 -14.21 0.50
N PHE A 229 15.58 -13.58 -0.40
CA PHE A 229 14.82 -14.24 -1.46
C PHE A 229 15.07 -13.49 -2.76
N TRP A 230 15.48 -14.24 -3.77
CA TRP A 230 15.64 -13.75 -5.12
C TRP A 230 14.55 -14.38 -5.99
N ALA A 231 13.59 -13.55 -6.38
CA ALA A 231 12.42 -13.94 -7.14
C ALA A 231 12.53 -13.45 -8.59
N HIS A 232 12.09 -14.30 -9.51
CA HIS A 232 12.03 -14.03 -10.93
C HIS A 232 10.61 -14.26 -11.43
N GLN A 233 9.97 -13.23 -11.98
CA GLN A 233 8.61 -13.29 -12.46
C GLN A 233 8.52 -12.96 -13.94
N VAL A 234 7.76 -13.76 -14.68
CA VAL A 234 7.31 -13.44 -16.03
C VAL A 234 5.83 -13.12 -15.97
N ALA A 235 5.42 -12.01 -16.58
CA ALA A 235 4.02 -11.58 -16.62
C ALA A 235 3.59 -11.17 -18.02
N LEU A 236 2.41 -11.65 -18.43
CA LEU A 236 1.66 -11.16 -19.58
C LEU A 236 0.58 -10.20 -19.06
N THR A 237 0.62 -8.95 -19.53
CA THR A 237 -0.34 -7.92 -19.13
C THR A 237 -1.13 -7.45 -20.34
N TYR A 238 -2.45 -7.49 -20.23
CA TYR A 238 -3.38 -6.79 -21.11
C TYR A 238 -3.84 -5.50 -20.43
N ASP A 239 -3.63 -4.34 -21.04
CA ASP A 239 -4.09 -3.06 -20.51
C ASP A 239 -4.72 -2.22 -21.63
N SER A 240 -6.04 -2.12 -21.60
CA SER A 240 -6.84 -1.30 -22.52
C SER A 240 -7.54 -0.15 -21.80
N ARG A 241 -7.11 0.16 -20.57
CA ARG A 241 -7.70 1.25 -19.78
C ARG A 241 -7.44 2.59 -20.46
N ASP A 242 -8.40 3.49 -20.33
CA ASP A 242 -8.28 4.87 -20.82
C ASP A 242 -7.35 5.74 -19.95
N SER A 243 -7.21 5.40 -18.67
CA SER A 243 -6.31 6.06 -17.72
C SER A 243 -5.70 5.02 -16.78
N THR A 244 -4.45 5.22 -16.38
CA THR A 244 -3.79 4.32 -15.42
C THR A 244 -4.23 4.58 -13.98
N ASP A 245 -4.56 5.83 -13.66
CA ASP A 245 -4.77 6.30 -12.30
C ASP A 245 -6.27 6.34 -11.93
N ILE A 246 -7.12 6.83 -12.85
CA ILE A 246 -8.58 6.91 -12.67
C ILE A 246 -9.26 6.33 -13.92
N PRO A 247 -9.27 4.99 -14.08
CA PRO A 247 -9.86 4.36 -15.25
C PRO A 247 -11.38 4.54 -15.28
N THR A 248 -11.94 4.92 -16.42
CA THR A 248 -13.40 5.02 -16.62
C THR A 248 -13.94 3.97 -17.58
N ARG A 249 -13.07 3.39 -18.41
CA ARG A 249 -13.42 2.31 -19.35
C ARG A 249 -12.24 1.39 -19.65
N GLY A 250 -12.56 0.18 -20.10
CA GLY A 250 -11.57 -0.80 -20.53
C GLY A 250 -11.14 -1.71 -19.39
N ALA A 251 -10.15 -2.55 -19.63
CA ALA A 251 -9.75 -3.60 -18.69
C ALA A 251 -8.24 -3.68 -18.48
N LEU A 252 -7.85 -4.20 -17.32
CA LEU A 252 -6.50 -4.60 -16.98
C LEU A 252 -6.53 -6.08 -16.61
N GLY A 253 -5.78 -6.91 -17.33
CA GLY A 253 -5.58 -8.32 -17.03
C GLY A 253 -4.09 -8.59 -16.84
N ILE A 254 -3.71 -9.22 -15.74
CA ILE A 254 -2.33 -9.61 -15.46
C ILE A 254 -2.34 -11.11 -15.19
N LEU A 255 -1.56 -11.87 -15.96
CA LEU A 255 -1.25 -13.27 -15.69
C LEU A 255 0.25 -13.41 -15.46
N TYR A 256 0.66 -14.04 -14.37
CA TYR A 256 2.08 -14.16 -14.04
C TYR A 256 2.45 -15.50 -13.40
N GLY A 257 3.73 -15.86 -13.54
CA GLY A 257 4.41 -16.91 -12.78
C GLY A 257 5.70 -16.36 -12.17
N GLU A 258 5.93 -16.60 -10.88
CA GLU A 258 7.11 -16.17 -10.13
C GLU A 258 7.82 -17.37 -9.51
N LEU A 259 9.11 -17.52 -9.77
CA LEU A 259 9.98 -18.55 -9.23
C LEU A 259 10.93 -17.95 -8.20
N THR A 260 11.04 -18.63 -7.06
CA THR A 260 12.03 -18.38 -6.04
C THR A 260 12.67 -19.72 -5.67
N ASP A 261 14.00 -19.80 -5.64
CA ASP A 261 14.67 -21.10 -5.43
C ASP A 261 15.97 -20.99 -4.61
N LYS A 262 16.25 -22.02 -3.80
CA LYS A 262 17.48 -22.11 -3.00
C LYS A 262 18.75 -22.14 -3.85
N HIS A 263 18.71 -22.73 -5.05
CA HIS A 263 19.85 -22.80 -5.97
C HIS A 263 20.22 -21.42 -6.55
N ILE A 264 19.30 -20.44 -6.52
CA ILE A 264 19.57 -19.04 -6.90
C ILE A 264 19.78 -18.15 -5.67
N GLY A 265 20.07 -18.72 -4.50
CA GLY A 265 20.44 -17.96 -3.29
C GLY A 265 19.27 -17.52 -2.42
N SER A 266 18.08 -18.06 -2.62
CA SER A 266 16.93 -17.81 -1.74
C SER A 266 16.95 -18.72 -0.50
N ALA A 267 16.30 -18.31 0.59
CA ALA A 267 16.21 -19.14 1.79
C ALA A 267 15.23 -20.33 1.65
N SER A 268 14.19 -20.20 0.80
CA SER A 268 13.24 -21.27 0.48
C SER A 268 12.95 -21.36 -1.02
N SER A 269 12.41 -22.50 -1.47
CA SER A 269 11.99 -22.72 -2.86
C SER A 269 10.47 -22.78 -2.97
N PHE A 270 9.88 -21.96 -3.83
CA PHE A 270 8.45 -21.96 -4.12
C PHE A 270 8.17 -21.29 -5.47
N VAL A 271 7.00 -21.57 -6.03
CA VAL A 271 6.51 -20.94 -7.26
C VAL A 271 5.16 -20.32 -6.98
N LYS A 272 4.92 -19.11 -7.48
CA LYS A 272 3.62 -18.43 -7.41
C LYS A 272 3.05 -18.28 -8.80
N PHE A 273 1.75 -18.50 -8.91
CA PHE A 273 0.96 -18.19 -10.09
C PHE A 273 -0.13 -17.22 -9.68
N GLY A 274 -0.42 -16.25 -10.55
CA GLY A 274 -1.46 -15.28 -10.27
C GLY A 274 -2.16 -14.76 -11.50
N ALA A 275 -3.46 -14.51 -11.33
CA ALA A 275 -4.30 -13.79 -12.27
C ALA A 275 -5.00 -12.64 -11.53
N ASP A 276 -4.93 -11.43 -12.08
CA ASP A 276 -5.67 -10.24 -11.62
C ASP A 276 -6.38 -9.64 -12.83
N TRP A 277 -7.70 -9.56 -12.79
CA TRP A 277 -8.52 -8.99 -13.84
C TRP A 277 -9.39 -7.88 -13.26
N ARG A 278 -9.35 -6.71 -13.90
CA ARG A 278 -10.15 -5.54 -13.57
C ARG A 278 -10.84 -5.04 -14.82
N ASP A 279 -12.13 -4.80 -14.73
CA ASP A 279 -12.93 -4.28 -15.83
C ASP A 279 -13.69 -3.04 -15.39
N PHE A 280 -13.72 -2.02 -16.24
CA PHE A 280 -14.35 -0.75 -16.00
C PHE A 280 -15.39 -0.52 -17.09
N ILE A 281 -16.65 -0.60 -16.70
CA ILE A 281 -17.78 -0.57 -17.61
C ILE A 281 -18.55 0.73 -17.37
N PRO A 282 -18.42 1.75 -18.24
CA PRO A 282 -19.21 2.96 -18.13
C PRO A 282 -20.68 2.63 -18.40
N LEU A 283 -21.55 2.93 -17.44
CA LEU A 283 -23.00 2.79 -17.60
C LEU A 283 -23.60 4.12 -18.06
N ARG A 284 -24.77 4.06 -18.73
CA ARG A 284 -25.48 5.23 -19.28
C ARG A 284 -24.54 6.13 -20.10
N LYS A 285 -24.47 7.43 -19.79
CA LYS A 285 -23.60 8.42 -20.47
C LYS A 285 -22.20 8.51 -19.85
N GLY A 286 -21.70 7.44 -19.23
CA GLY A 286 -20.38 7.40 -18.57
C GLY A 286 -20.40 7.59 -17.05
N ASN A 287 -21.59 7.54 -16.43
CA ASN A 287 -21.77 7.63 -14.97
C ASN A 287 -23.13 6.98 -14.62
N PRO A 288 -23.19 5.98 -13.73
CA PRO A 288 -22.09 5.38 -12.95
C PRO A 288 -21.14 4.48 -13.77
N ILE A 289 -19.98 4.17 -13.20
CA ILE A 289 -19.02 3.19 -13.73
C ILE A 289 -19.11 1.93 -12.87
N LEU A 290 -19.37 0.78 -13.49
CA LEU A 290 -19.27 -0.51 -12.82
C LEU A 290 -17.81 -0.98 -12.91
N ALA A 291 -17.14 -1.05 -11.76
CA ALA A 291 -15.81 -1.60 -11.61
C ALA A 291 -15.91 -3.05 -11.09
N LEU A 292 -15.42 -4.00 -11.88
CA LEU A 292 -15.31 -5.40 -11.49
C LEU A 292 -13.84 -5.72 -11.24
N HIS A 293 -13.57 -6.53 -10.23
CA HIS A 293 -12.22 -7.00 -9.95
C HIS A 293 -12.25 -8.44 -9.45
N VAL A 294 -11.48 -9.29 -10.09
CA VAL A 294 -11.32 -10.71 -9.75
C VAL A 294 -9.83 -11.00 -9.68
N LEU A 295 -9.40 -11.65 -8.61
CA LEU A 295 -8.03 -12.15 -8.48
C LEU A 295 -8.03 -13.60 -8.01
N ALA A 296 -7.00 -14.32 -8.44
CA ALA A 296 -6.66 -15.64 -7.95
C ALA A 296 -5.14 -15.75 -7.83
N ASN A 297 -4.65 -16.26 -6.71
CA ASN A 297 -3.24 -16.59 -6.53
C ASN A 297 -3.10 -17.99 -5.97
N TYR A 298 -2.07 -18.68 -6.45
CA TYR A 298 -1.68 -20.00 -6.01
C TYR A 298 -0.19 -20.01 -5.77
N THR A 299 0.24 -20.46 -4.60
CA THR A 299 1.65 -20.65 -4.26
C THR A 299 1.89 -22.14 -4.11
N SER A 300 2.71 -22.74 -4.99
CA SER A 300 3.28 -24.06 -4.73
C SER A 300 4.48 -23.90 -3.82
N GLY A 301 4.34 -24.36 -2.59
CA GLY A 301 5.39 -24.40 -1.59
C GLY A 301 5.01 -25.37 -0.49
N ASP A 302 5.93 -25.66 0.41
CA ASP A 302 5.70 -26.56 1.54
C ASP A 302 5.81 -25.83 2.90
N LYS A 303 6.08 -26.57 3.97
CA LYS A 303 6.21 -26.03 5.32
C LYS A 303 7.35 -25.03 5.48
N ASP A 304 8.29 -24.92 4.55
CA ASP A 304 9.40 -23.96 4.60
C ASP A 304 9.10 -22.62 3.91
N THR A 305 7.96 -22.50 3.23
CA THR A 305 7.55 -21.26 2.58
C THR A 305 7.19 -20.24 3.66
N PRO A 306 7.86 -19.07 3.69
CA PRO A 306 7.58 -18.06 4.70
C PRO A 306 6.15 -17.56 4.63
N PHE A 307 5.49 -17.36 5.77
CA PHE A 307 4.09 -16.93 5.81
C PHE A 307 3.87 -15.57 5.12
N TRP A 308 4.87 -14.70 5.13
CA TRP A 308 4.88 -13.38 4.51
C TRP A 308 5.17 -13.42 2.99
N GLU A 309 5.46 -14.59 2.42
CA GLU A 309 5.42 -14.85 0.97
C GLU A 309 4.11 -15.55 0.54
N LEU A 310 3.26 -15.97 1.48
CA LEU A 310 1.97 -16.56 1.16
C LEU A 310 0.96 -15.51 0.68
N SER A 311 -0.16 -16.00 0.15
CA SER A 311 -1.25 -15.15 -0.30
C SER A 311 -2.02 -14.60 0.91
N SER A 312 -2.29 -13.28 0.93
CA SER A 312 -3.05 -12.63 2.00
C SER A 312 -4.37 -12.01 1.51
N LEU A 313 -5.42 -12.03 2.34
CA LEU A 313 -6.65 -11.26 2.16
C LEU A 313 -6.88 -10.36 3.37
N GLY A 314 -7.38 -9.16 3.10
CA GLY A 314 -7.57 -8.10 4.09
C GLY A 314 -7.03 -6.75 3.60
N GLY A 315 -7.33 -5.69 4.32
CA GLY A 315 -6.83 -4.35 4.03
C GLY A 315 -7.58 -3.62 2.91
N ARG A 316 -7.17 -2.37 2.67
CA ARG A 316 -7.90 -1.41 1.83
C ARG A 316 -8.02 -1.80 0.35
N ARG A 317 -7.06 -2.56 -0.19
CA ARG A 317 -6.93 -2.88 -1.62
C ARG A 317 -7.46 -4.27 -2.00
N ALA A 318 -7.70 -5.15 -1.03
CA ALA A 318 -8.23 -6.49 -1.28
C ALA A 318 -9.61 -6.62 -0.63
N LEU A 319 -9.67 -6.98 0.65
CA LEU A 319 -10.92 -7.21 1.36
C LEU A 319 -11.17 -6.11 2.40
N ARG A 320 -11.87 -5.04 1.96
CA ARG A 320 -12.30 -3.94 2.84
C ARG A 320 -13.18 -4.48 3.97
N GLY A 321 -13.05 -3.89 5.16
CA GLY A 321 -13.73 -4.32 6.38
C GLY A 321 -12.88 -5.22 7.28
N PHE A 322 -11.77 -5.76 6.78
CA PHE A 322 -10.76 -6.46 7.58
C PHE A 322 -9.43 -5.72 7.55
N GLY A 323 -8.65 -5.82 8.63
CA GLY A 323 -7.26 -5.35 8.66
C GLY A 323 -6.40 -6.07 7.62
N SER A 324 -5.22 -5.52 7.31
CA SER A 324 -4.24 -6.19 6.46
C SER A 324 -3.89 -7.57 7.03
N HIS A 325 -3.51 -8.50 6.15
CA HIS A 325 -3.03 -9.83 6.56
C HIS A 325 -4.03 -10.68 7.39
N ARG A 326 -5.33 -10.38 7.30
CA ARG A 326 -6.38 -11.07 8.08
C ARG A 326 -6.45 -12.57 7.81
N PHE A 327 -6.37 -12.97 6.54
CA PHE A 327 -6.35 -14.37 6.14
C PHE A 327 -5.09 -14.63 5.33
N ILE A 328 -4.24 -15.56 5.78
CA ILE A 328 -2.99 -15.93 5.09
C ILE A 328 -3.03 -17.41 4.75
N ASP A 329 -2.86 -17.74 3.48
CA ASP A 329 -2.80 -19.12 3.02
C ASP A 329 -2.01 -19.22 1.70
N PHE A 330 -1.71 -20.43 1.24
CA PHE A 330 -1.07 -20.65 -0.06
C PHE A 330 -1.88 -20.06 -1.21
N ASN A 331 -3.21 -20.14 -1.10
CA ASN A 331 -4.13 -19.78 -2.16
C ASN A 331 -5.07 -18.68 -1.69
N ARG A 332 -5.32 -17.71 -2.55
CA ARG A 332 -6.41 -16.74 -2.34
C ARG A 332 -7.22 -16.56 -3.60
N SER A 333 -8.50 -16.26 -3.42
CA SER A 333 -9.37 -15.81 -4.49
C SER A 333 -10.28 -14.72 -3.95
N LEU A 334 -10.52 -13.69 -4.75
CA LEU A 334 -11.38 -12.58 -4.39
C LEU A 334 -12.13 -12.11 -5.64
N ALA A 335 -13.41 -11.79 -5.47
CA ALA A 335 -14.21 -11.12 -6.47
C ALA A 335 -14.92 -9.94 -5.81
N THR A 336 -14.89 -8.78 -6.48
CA THR A 336 -15.53 -7.55 -6.02
C THR A 336 -16.24 -6.86 -7.17
N ALA A 337 -17.37 -6.23 -6.86
CA ALA A 337 -18.09 -5.35 -7.75
C ALA A 337 -18.34 -4.02 -7.03
N GLU A 338 -17.97 -2.91 -7.66
CA GLU A 338 -18.11 -1.56 -7.13
C GLU A 338 -18.82 -0.68 -8.16
N LEU A 339 -19.84 0.08 -7.72
CA LEU A 339 -20.53 1.05 -8.56
C LEU A 339 -20.04 2.44 -8.17
N ARG A 340 -19.23 3.06 -9.04
CA ARG A 340 -18.67 4.40 -8.83
C ARG A 340 -19.58 5.43 -9.46
N THR A 341 -20.01 6.42 -8.70
CA THR A 341 -20.92 7.45 -9.19
C THR A 341 -20.42 8.83 -8.82
N ARG A 342 -20.16 9.69 -9.80
CA ARG A 342 -19.80 11.07 -9.47
C ARG A 342 -21.00 11.76 -8.84
N VAL A 343 -20.90 12.12 -7.56
CA VAL A 343 -21.95 12.80 -6.79
C VAL A 343 -21.75 14.31 -6.73
N TYR A 344 -20.51 14.79 -6.83
CA TYR A 344 -20.21 16.23 -6.78
C TYR A 344 -18.94 16.57 -7.57
N GLN A 345 -18.91 17.75 -8.19
CA GLN A 345 -17.74 18.27 -8.90
C GLN A 345 -17.60 19.78 -8.69
N ARG A 346 -16.40 20.25 -8.34
CA ARG A 346 -16.09 21.67 -8.22
C ARG A 346 -14.64 21.95 -8.61
N ARG A 347 -14.40 23.06 -9.32
CA ARG A 347 -13.03 23.52 -9.59
C ARG A 347 -12.48 24.28 -8.37
N LEU A 348 -11.37 23.81 -7.81
CA LEU A 348 -10.66 24.41 -6.69
C LEU A 348 -9.16 24.41 -7.00
N PHE A 349 -8.46 25.52 -6.78
CA PHE A 349 -7.01 25.64 -6.99
C PHE A 349 -6.53 25.18 -8.38
N GLY A 350 -7.33 25.44 -9.42
CA GLY A 350 -7.00 25.04 -10.81
C GLY A 350 -7.37 23.60 -11.18
N VAL A 351 -7.64 22.73 -10.20
CA VAL A 351 -8.02 21.33 -10.40
C VAL A 351 -9.52 21.07 -10.22
N ASN A 352 -10.06 20.06 -10.91
CA ASN A 352 -11.43 19.60 -10.70
C ASN A 352 -11.44 18.63 -9.51
N LEU A 353 -11.97 19.08 -8.37
CA LEU A 353 -12.31 18.20 -7.26
C LEU A 353 -13.57 17.42 -7.65
N GLU A 354 -13.46 16.10 -7.67
CA GLU A 354 -14.58 15.19 -7.86
C GLU A 354 -14.78 14.36 -6.59
N ILE A 355 -16.04 14.20 -6.18
CA ILE A 355 -16.45 13.29 -5.11
C ILE A 355 -17.25 12.17 -5.78
N GLU A 356 -16.78 10.95 -5.58
CA GLU A 356 -17.39 9.69 -6.03
C GLU A 356 -18.08 8.94 -4.89
#